data_AF-K1T3Y0-F1
#
_entry.id   AF-K1T3Y0-F1
#
_cell.length_a   1.000
_cell.length_b   1.000
_cell.length_c   1.000
_cell.angle_alpha   90.00
_cell.angle_beta   90.00
_cell.angle_gamma   90.00
#
_symmetry.space_group_name_H-M   'P 1'
#
loop_
_entity.id
_entity.type
_entity.pdbx_description
1 polymer ?
#
loop_
_entity_poly.entity_id
_entity_poly.type
_entity_poly.pdbx_seq_one_letter_code
_entity_poly.pdbx_strand_id
1 'polypeptide(L)'
;MADKSKAKVIKKLSDVWKDIKNPSKQSEIDRNISLYNAMVMGMQNYYCMATMVSADFAEIAFKVTGKSNGMNHNNRCYPIERQGEITSKFIQEKYGKSKQFRWIKGRMIIPVGYVAYEYPKYKRREVNKYVRKYSDIENCISYDVMKYMMENDTSLPYVGDGRQRSFEIYRTKRQMCGNAQ
;
A
#
# COMPACT_ATOMS: atom_id res chain seq x y z
N MET A 1 0.72 -3.70 2.51
CA MET A 1 1.98 -4.45 2.24
C MET A 1 2.48 -5.08 3.54
N ALA A 2 3.09 -6.27 3.51
CA ALA A 2 3.69 -6.88 4.71
C ALA A 2 4.94 -6.13 5.18
N ASP A 3 5.16 -6.01 6.49
CA ASP A 3 6.25 -5.20 7.08
C ASP A 3 7.64 -5.63 6.62
N LYS A 4 7.87 -6.94 6.49
CA LYS A 4 9.14 -7.50 5.96
C LYS A 4 9.40 -7.04 4.51
N SER A 5 8.36 -6.95 3.69
CA SER A 5 8.47 -6.49 2.30
C SER A 5 8.72 -4.98 2.26
N LYS A 6 7.98 -4.20 3.07
CA LYS A 6 8.18 -2.76 3.22
C LYS A 6 9.62 -2.43 3.60
N ALA A 7 10.18 -3.10 4.62
CA ALA A 7 11.55 -2.86 5.07
C ALA A 7 12.60 -3.11 3.96
N LYS A 8 12.42 -4.18 3.17
CA LYS A 8 13.30 -4.48 2.03
C LYS A 8 13.22 -3.41 0.95
N VAL A 9 12.02 -2.96 0.61
CA VAL A 9 11.79 -1.89 -0.37
C VAL A 9 12.42 -0.59 0.09
N ILE A 10 12.20 -0.21 1.35
CA ILE A 10 12.77 1.00 1.94
C ILE A 10 14.29 0.96 1.86
N LYS A 11 14.92 -0.16 2.22
CA LYS A 11 16.39 -0.31 2.15
C LYS A 11 16.89 -0.11 0.72
N LYS A 12 16.32 -0.84 -0.25
CA LYS A 12 16.74 -0.76 -1.66
C LYS A 12 16.58 0.65 -2.25
N LEU A 13 15.42 1.27 -2.05
CA LEU A 13 15.18 2.64 -2.53
C LEU A 13 16.07 3.65 -1.82
N SER A 14 16.28 3.50 -0.52
CA SER A 14 17.17 4.38 0.26
C SER A 14 18.61 4.30 -0.23
N ASP A 15 19.10 3.11 -0.55
CA ASP A 15 20.47 2.92 -1.04
C ASP A 15 20.68 3.58 -2.41
N VAL A 16 19.73 3.41 -3.35
CA VAL A 16 19.79 4.14 -4.63
C VAL A 16 19.62 5.65 -4.45
N TRP A 17 18.77 6.08 -3.52
CA TRP A 17 18.61 7.50 -3.21
C TRP A 17 19.88 8.12 -2.61
N LYS A 18 20.63 7.37 -1.78
CA LYS A 18 21.94 7.79 -1.28
C LYS A 18 22.96 7.91 -2.41
N ASP A 19 22.92 7.01 -3.38
CA ASP A 19 23.81 7.09 -4.54
C ASP A 19 23.53 8.32 -5.42
N ILE A 20 22.25 8.72 -5.56
CA ILE A 20 21.88 9.99 -6.21
C ILE A 20 22.38 11.20 -5.40
N LYS A 21 22.42 11.09 -4.08
CA LYS A 21 22.93 12.14 -3.17
C LYS A 21 24.45 12.21 -3.11
N ASN A 22 25.16 11.19 -3.59
CA ASN A 22 26.59 11.06 -3.38
C ASN A 22 27.38 11.90 -4.40
N PRO A 23 28.16 12.91 -3.97
CA PRO A 23 28.96 13.74 -4.87
C PRO A 23 29.92 12.95 -5.76
N SER A 24 30.46 11.83 -5.26
CA SER A 24 31.43 11.02 -6.00
C SER A 24 30.80 10.26 -7.18
N LYS A 25 29.48 10.01 -7.14
CA LYS A 25 28.75 9.25 -8.16
C LYS A 25 27.99 10.15 -9.13
N GLN A 26 28.34 11.43 -9.20
CA GLN A 26 27.61 12.41 -10.00
C GLN A 26 27.70 12.15 -11.51
N SER A 27 28.77 11.50 -11.97
CA SER A 27 28.94 11.04 -13.36
C SER A 27 27.88 10.01 -13.77
N GLU A 28 27.44 9.16 -12.84
CA GLU A 28 26.46 8.10 -13.05
C GLU A 28 25.04 8.52 -12.65
N ILE A 29 24.80 9.80 -12.40
CA ILE A 29 23.51 10.27 -11.87
C ILE A 29 22.34 9.93 -12.79
N ASP A 30 22.52 10.02 -14.11
CA ASP A 30 21.51 9.68 -15.10
C ASP A 30 21.09 8.19 -15.00
N ARG A 31 22.07 7.30 -14.76
CA ARG A 31 21.83 5.87 -14.54
C ARG A 31 21.10 5.62 -13.21
N ASN A 32 21.54 6.29 -12.15
CA ASN A 32 20.93 6.13 -10.82
C ASN A 32 19.48 6.66 -10.77
N ILE A 33 19.20 7.78 -11.43
CA ILE A 33 17.83 8.31 -11.59
C ILE A 33 16.97 7.34 -12.40
N SER A 34 17.50 6.81 -13.50
CA SER A 34 16.77 5.83 -14.33
C SER A 34 16.43 4.57 -13.54
N LEU A 35 17.38 4.04 -12.76
CA LEU A 35 17.20 2.90 -11.89
C LEU A 35 16.15 3.18 -10.79
N TYR A 36 16.23 4.35 -10.15
CA TYR A 36 15.27 4.78 -9.15
C TYR A 36 13.85 4.83 -9.73
N ASN A 37 13.67 5.54 -10.84
CA ASN A 37 12.38 5.69 -11.50
C ASN A 37 11.79 4.33 -11.93
N ALA A 38 12.61 3.44 -12.50
CA ALA A 38 12.18 2.10 -12.89
C ALA A 38 11.67 1.28 -11.70
N MET A 39 12.40 1.30 -10.57
CA MET A 39 11.98 0.62 -9.35
C MET A 39 10.64 1.17 -8.83
N VAL A 40 10.52 2.49 -8.75
CA VAL A 40 9.29 3.15 -8.27
C VAL A 40 8.10 2.80 -9.14
N MET A 41 8.22 2.94 -10.47
CA MET A 41 7.15 2.57 -11.39
C MET A 41 6.74 1.11 -11.25
N GLY A 42 7.71 0.19 -11.16
CA GLY A 42 7.43 -1.24 -11.01
C GLY A 42 6.64 -1.54 -9.73
N MET A 43 7.04 -0.95 -8.61
CA MET A 43 6.34 -1.14 -7.34
C MET A 43 4.94 -0.55 -7.34
N GLN A 44 4.79 0.66 -7.88
CA GLN A 44 3.49 1.32 -7.94
C GLN A 44 2.53 0.58 -8.88
N ASN A 45 3.03 0.03 -10.00
CA ASN A 45 2.24 -0.82 -10.90
C ASN A 45 1.82 -2.14 -10.23
N TYR A 46 2.69 -2.73 -9.41
CA TYR A 46 2.41 -4.00 -8.75
C TYR A 46 1.38 -3.85 -7.61
N TYR A 47 1.53 -2.79 -6.79
CA TYR A 47 0.71 -2.60 -5.59
C TYR A 47 -0.50 -1.66 -5.80
N CYS A 48 -0.73 -1.08 -7.00
CA CYS A 48 -1.85 -0.16 -7.24
C CYS A 48 -3.22 -0.76 -6.87
N MET A 49 -3.36 -2.09 -6.98
CA MET A 49 -4.59 -2.81 -6.64
C MET A 49 -4.75 -3.15 -5.15
N ALA A 50 -3.75 -2.86 -4.32
CA ALA A 50 -3.83 -3.10 -2.89
C ALA A 50 -4.66 -2.01 -2.20
N THR A 51 -5.52 -2.41 -1.27
CA THR A 51 -6.25 -1.45 -0.43
C THR A 51 -5.27 -0.63 0.41
N MET A 52 -5.57 0.65 0.60
CA MET A 52 -4.73 1.59 1.39
C MET A 52 -3.28 1.75 0.90
N VAL A 53 -3.01 1.46 -0.39
CA VAL A 53 -1.67 1.59 -0.97
C VAL A 53 -1.06 2.99 -0.80
N SER A 54 -1.87 4.04 -0.85
CA SER A 54 -1.41 5.42 -0.69
C SER A 54 -0.75 5.66 0.68
N ALA A 55 -1.32 5.11 1.76
CA ALA A 55 -0.78 5.24 3.12
C ALA A 55 0.57 4.51 3.26
N ASP A 56 0.66 3.29 2.73
CA ASP A 56 1.90 2.50 2.73
C ASP A 56 3.02 3.23 1.99
N PHE A 57 2.74 3.78 0.80
CA PHE A 57 3.75 4.48 0.00
C PHE A 57 4.09 5.86 0.55
N ALA A 58 3.19 6.53 1.27
CA ALA A 58 3.51 7.75 2.00
C ALA A 58 4.54 7.49 3.11
N GLU A 59 4.39 6.38 3.85
CA GLU A 59 5.36 5.95 4.87
C GLU A 59 6.73 5.64 4.25
N ILE A 60 6.74 4.90 3.13
CA ILE A 60 7.97 4.58 2.38
C ILE A 60 8.64 5.86 1.88
N ALA A 61 7.88 6.78 1.29
CA ALA A 61 8.41 8.03 0.76
C ALA A 61 9.07 8.88 1.85
N PHE A 62 8.44 8.97 3.01
CA PHE A 62 9.01 9.68 4.16
C PHE A 62 10.34 9.07 4.61
N LYS A 63 10.41 7.73 4.72
CA LYS A 63 11.62 7.01 5.15
C LYS A 63 12.76 7.05 4.12
N VAL A 64 12.44 6.96 2.82
CA VAL A 64 13.43 6.95 1.73
C VAL A 64 13.97 8.35 1.47
N THR A 65 13.08 9.30 1.20
CA THR A 65 13.46 10.65 0.77
C THR A 65 13.96 11.50 1.94
N GLY A 66 13.37 11.28 3.12
CA GLY A 66 13.63 12.04 4.35
C GLY A 66 13.35 13.53 4.19
N LYS A 67 13.94 14.36 5.07
CA LYS A 67 14.04 15.81 4.85
C LYS A 67 15.05 16.02 3.71
N SER A 68 14.58 16.10 2.47
CA SER A 68 15.40 16.31 1.26
C SER A 68 16.19 17.63 1.23
N ASN A 69 16.07 18.46 2.27
CA ASN A 69 16.62 19.81 2.35
C ASN A 69 18.16 19.88 2.41
N GLY A 70 18.86 18.74 2.49
CA GLY A 70 20.31 18.68 2.71
C GLY A 70 21.17 18.34 1.49
N MET A 71 20.61 18.19 0.28
CA MET A 71 21.38 17.67 -0.87
C MET A 71 22.54 18.58 -1.31
N ASN A 72 22.53 19.85 -0.93
CA ASN A 72 23.48 20.80 -1.47
C ASN A 72 23.91 21.92 -0.51
N HIS A 73 24.37 21.56 0.70
CA HIS A 73 24.97 22.58 1.59
C HIS A 73 26.34 23.07 1.10
N ASN A 74 27.03 22.29 0.25
CA ASN A 74 28.43 22.51 -0.14
C ASN A 74 28.65 22.63 -1.68
N ASN A 75 27.60 22.83 -2.49
CA ASN A 75 27.70 22.90 -3.98
C ASN A 75 28.37 21.71 -4.69
N ARG A 76 28.39 20.53 -4.06
CA ARG A 76 29.05 19.33 -4.62
C ARG A 76 28.11 18.42 -5.42
N CYS A 77 26.80 18.61 -5.31
CA CYS A 77 25.79 17.84 -6.03
C CYS A 77 24.91 18.77 -6.86
N TYR A 78 24.32 18.24 -7.94
CA TYR A 78 23.31 19.00 -8.69
C TYR A 78 22.12 19.35 -7.78
N PRO A 79 21.61 20.58 -7.86
CA PRO A 79 20.46 20.99 -7.09
C PRO A 79 19.21 20.20 -7.51
N ILE A 80 18.30 20.00 -6.55
CA ILE A 80 16.97 19.48 -6.84
C ILE A 80 16.06 20.66 -7.20
N GLU A 81 15.58 20.67 -8.43
CA GLU A 81 14.64 21.66 -8.94
C GLU A 81 13.19 21.19 -8.75
N ARG A 82 12.28 22.15 -8.59
CA ARG A 82 10.83 21.88 -8.45
C ARG A 82 10.06 22.05 -9.76
N GLN A 83 10.70 22.63 -10.77
CA GLN A 83 10.14 22.83 -12.09
C GLN A 83 11.01 22.10 -13.10
N GLY A 84 10.40 21.67 -14.18
CA GLY A 84 11.06 21.04 -15.30
C GLY A 84 10.02 20.45 -16.25
N GLU A 85 10.49 19.98 -17.39
CA GLU A 85 9.62 19.44 -18.42
C GLU A 85 9.39 17.93 -18.24
N ILE A 86 8.19 17.49 -18.58
CA ILE A 86 7.82 16.06 -18.63
C ILE A 86 7.93 15.62 -20.07
N THR A 87 8.95 14.81 -20.38
CA THR A 87 9.21 14.35 -21.75
C THR A 87 8.30 13.20 -22.18
N SER A 88 7.87 12.34 -21.25
CA SER A 88 7.09 11.15 -21.55
C SER A 88 5.59 11.36 -21.33
N LYS A 89 4.80 11.09 -22.37
CA LYS A 89 3.32 11.11 -22.32
C LYS A 89 2.77 10.17 -21.22
N PHE A 90 3.34 8.97 -21.10
CA PHE A 90 2.93 8.00 -20.08
C PHE A 90 3.11 8.55 -18.65
N ILE A 91 4.25 9.20 -18.39
CA ILE A 91 4.51 9.77 -17.07
C ILE A 91 3.59 10.97 -16.82
N GLN A 92 3.31 11.76 -17.85
CA GLN A 92 2.36 12.86 -17.77
C GLN A 92 0.94 12.39 -17.45
N GLU A 93 0.46 11.34 -18.10
CA GLU A 93 -0.86 10.76 -17.83
C GLU A 93 -0.97 10.22 -16.41
N LYS A 94 0.04 9.45 -15.98
CA LYS A 94 -0.01 8.76 -14.69
C LYS A 94 0.30 9.66 -13.49
N TYR A 95 1.27 10.57 -13.64
CA TYR A 95 1.80 11.36 -12.53
C TYR A 95 1.59 12.86 -12.71
N GLY A 96 1.15 13.36 -13.86
CA GLY A 96 1.15 14.80 -14.22
C GLY A 96 0.37 15.71 -13.26
N LYS A 97 -0.55 15.17 -12.45
CA LYS A 97 -1.28 15.92 -11.41
C LYS A 97 -0.49 16.07 -10.09
N SER A 98 0.64 15.37 -9.94
CA SER A 98 1.44 15.37 -8.72
C SER A 98 2.25 16.67 -8.57
N LYS A 99 2.15 17.30 -7.39
CA LYS A 99 3.00 18.45 -7.01
C LYS A 99 4.36 18.01 -6.43
N GLN A 100 4.59 16.69 -6.33
CA GLN A 100 5.76 16.12 -5.67
C GLN A 100 6.92 15.83 -6.63
N PHE A 101 6.79 16.15 -7.92
CA PHE A 101 7.88 16.00 -8.88
C PHE A 101 9.10 16.81 -8.49
N ARG A 102 10.26 16.26 -8.82
CA ARG A 102 11.55 16.89 -8.65
C ARG A 102 12.39 16.63 -9.89
N TRP A 103 13.26 17.57 -10.23
CA TRP A 103 14.17 17.45 -11.35
C TRP A 103 15.61 17.57 -10.87
N ILE A 104 16.49 16.80 -11.49
CA ILE A 104 17.94 16.95 -11.33
C ILE A 104 18.53 16.95 -12.73
N LYS A 105 19.24 18.03 -13.12
CA LYS A 105 19.87 18.14 -14.45
C LYS A 105 18.87 17.85 -15.60
N GLY A 106 17.66 18.39 -15.49
CA GLY A 106 16.57 18.17 -16.46
C GLY A 106 15.94 16.75 -16.45
N ARG A 107 16.44 15.81 -15.64
CA ARG A 107 15.83 14.49 -15.45
C ARG A 107 14.79 14.53 -14.35
N MET A 108 13.58 14.06 -14.64
CA MET A 108 12.53 13.96 -13.64
C MET A 108 12.76 12.79 -12.67
N ILE A 109 12.34 12.98 -11.43
CA ILE A 109 12.30 11.97 -10.38
C ILE A 109 10.83 11.69 -10.06
N ILE A 110 10.45 10.41 -10.19
CA ILE A 110 9.08 9.97 -9.94
C ILE A 110 8.81 9.96 -8.42
N PRO A 111 7.74 10.61 -7.95
CA PRO A 111 7.39 10.63 -6.55
C PRO A 111 6.89 9.27 -6.06
N VAL A 112 7.57 8.68 -5.08
CA VAL A 112 7.22 7.37 -4.50
C VAL A 112 5.86 7.41 -3.81
N GLY A 113 5.57 8.50 -3.09
CA GLY A 113 4.34 8.64 -2.31
C GLY A 113 3.09 8.91 -3.15
N TYR A 114 3.24 9.16 -4.45
CA TYR A 114 2.11 9.43 -5.33
C TYR A 114 1.64 8.14 -6.00
N VAL A 115 0.72 7.45 -5.33
CA VAL A 115 0.09 6.22 -5.82
C VAL A 115 -1.42 6.33 -5.66
N ALA A 116 -2.15 6.06 -6.73
CA ALA A 116 -3.59 5.93 -6.71
C ALA A 116 -3.98 4.45 -6.65
N TYR A 117 -5.03 4.15 -5.89
CA TYR A 117 -5.66 2.83 -5.91
C TYR A 117 -6.38 2.62 -7.24
N GLU A 118 -6.13 1.47 -7.87
CA GLU A 118 -6.82 1.04 -9.08
C GLU A 118 -7.68 -0.18 -8.79
N TYR A 119 -8.95 -0.10 -9.16
CA TYR A 119 -9.89 -1.20 -8.93
C TYR A 119 -9.57 -2.41 -9.84
N PRO A 120 -9.44 -3.64 -9.30
CA PRO A 120 -9.22 -4.85 -10.10
C PRO A 120 -10.38 -5.16 -11.05
N LYS A 121 -10.25 -4.82 -12.33
CA LYS A 121 -11.35 -4.90 -13.33
C LYS A 121 -11.87 -6.32 -13.59
N TYR A 122 -11.01 -7.33 -13.55
CA TYR A 122 -11.32 -8.69 -14.02
C TYR A 122 -11.84 -9.66 -12.95
N LYS A 123 -11.94 -9.23 -11.69
CA LYS A 123 -12.53 -10.04 -10.63
C LYS A 123 -13.97 -9.61 -10.43
N ARG A 124 -14.91 -10.54 -10.67
CA ARG A 124 -16.33 -10.30 -10.40
C ARG A 124 -16.50 -9.98 -8.91
N ARG A 125 -17.20 -8.89 -8.61
CA ARG A 125 -17.41 -8.41 -7.24
C ARG A 125 -18.12 -9.46 -6.37
N GLU A 126 -19.00 -10.26 -6.98
CA GLU A 126 -19.73 -11.37 -6.35
C GLU A 126 -18.84 -12.49 -5.79
N VAL A 127 -17.63 -12.66 -6.33
CA VAL A 127 -16.69 -13.69 -5.87
C VAL A 127 -15.91 -13.24 -4.63
N ASN A 128 -15.91 -11.93 -4.32
CA ASN A 128 -15.20 -11.41 -3.17
C ASN A 128 -15.88 -11.85 -1.85
N LYS A 129 -15.19 -12.68 -1.06
CA LYS A 129 -15.67 -13.19 0.25
C LYS A 129 -15.95 -12.06 1.26
N TYR A 130 -15.29 -10.92 1.12
CA TYR A 130 -15.38 -9.82 2.08
C TYR A 130 -16.39 -8.75 1.68
N VAL A 131 -17.02 -8.86 0.50
CA VAL A 131 -18.12 -7.99 0.11
C VAL A 131 -19.42 -8.64 0.57
N ARG A 132 -20.15 -7.95 1.43
CA ARG A 132 -21.44 -8.42 1.96
C ARG A 132 -22.41 -8.72 0.82
N LYS A 133 -22.93 -9.95 0.77
CA LYS A 133 -23.90 -10.40 -0.23
C LYS A 133 -25.31 -10.39 0.38
N TYR A 134 -26.32 -10.26 -0.46
CA TYR A 134 -27.72 -10.31 -0.01
C TYR A 134 -28.07 -11.66 0.64
N SER A 135 -27.54 -12.77 0.12
CA SER A 135 -27.66 -14.12 0.70
C SER A 135 -27.04 -14.26 2.09
N ASP A 136 -26.08 -13.40 2.46
CA ASP A 136 -25.45 -13.47 3.77
C ASP A 136 -26.42 -13.02 4.87
N ILE A 137 -27.37 -12.13 4.53
CA ILE A 137 -28.38 -11.61 5.47
C ILE A 137 -29.35 -12.71 5.90
N GLU A 138 -29.78 -13.57 4.97
CA GLU A 138 -30.66 -14.71 5.26
C GLU A 138 -30.00 -15.76 6.16
N ASN A 139 -28.66 -15.86 6.10
CA ASN A 139 -27.88 -16.77 6.92
C ASN A 139 -27.38 -16.15 8.24
N CYS A 140 -27.77 -14.91 8.54
CA CYS A 140 -27.42 -14.25 9.80
C CYS A 140 -28.47 -14.53 10.87
N ILE A 141 -28.07 -15.21 11.94
CA ILE A 141 -28.88 -15.35 13.16
C ILE A 141 -28.91 -13.99 13.87
N SER A 142 -30.11 -13.50 14.23
CA SER A 142 -30.28 -12.25 14.98
C SER A 142 -29.51 -12.29 16.31
N TYR A 143 -29.03 -11.14 16.76
CA TYR A 143 -28.33 -10.99 18.04
C TYR A 143 -29.17 -11.53 19.20
N ASP A 144 -30.47 -11.26 19.21
CA ASP A 144 -31.37 -11.68 20.28
C ASP A 144 -31.54 -13.20 20.30
N VAL A 145 -31.61 -13.83 19.12
CA VAL A 145 -31.70 -15.29 18.99
C VAL A 145 -30.40 -15.95 19.45
N MET A 146 -29.24 -15.37 19.11
CA MET A 146 -27.94 -15.86 19.56
C MET A 146 -27.75 -15.69 21.07
N LYS A 147 -28.17 -14.53 21.62
CA LYS A 147 -28.13 -14.25 23.06
C LYS A 147 -29.02 -15.23 23.82
N TYR A 148 -30.23 -15.48 23.33
CA TYR A 148 -31.14 -16.47 23.89
C TYR A 148 -30.54 -17.89 23.86
N MET A 149 -29.93 -18.32 22.75
CA MET A 149 -29.24 -19.61 22.65
C MET A 149 -28.10 -19.76 23.67
N MET A 150 -27.32 -18.69 23.88
CA MET A 150 -26.22 -18.69 24.86
C MET A 150 -26.71 -18.69 26.31
N GLU A 151 -27.82 -18.00 26.59
CA GLU A 151 -28.43 -17.95 27.92
C GLU A 151 -29.15 -19.26 28.30
N ASN A 152 -29.57 -20.04 27.30
CA ASN A 152 -30.31 -21.31 27.47
C ASN A 152 -29.50 -22.55 27.05
N ASP A 153 -28.17 -22.45 26.97
CA ASP A 153 -27.27 -23.52 26.48
C ASP A 153 -27.31 -24.81 27.33
N THR A 154 -27.92 -24.77 28.52
CA THR A 154 -28.09 -25.92 29.43
C THR A 154 -29.40 -26.70 29.23
N SER A 155 -30.36 -26.23 28.43
CA SER A 155 -31.68 -26.88 28.25
C SER A 155 -31.88 -27.58 26.90
N LEU A 156 -30.90 -27.52 25.99
CA LEU A 156 -30.95 -28.21 24.71
C LEU A 156 -30.47 -29.66 24.86
N PRO A 157 -31.25 -30.68 24.44
CA PRO A 157 -30.80 -32.07 24.50
C PRO A 157 -29.58 -32.24 23.60
N TYR A 158 -28.46 -32.55 24.25
CA TYR A 158 -27.15 -32.74 23.63
C TYR A 158 -27.18 -33.98 22.72
N VAL A 159 -27.27 -33.79 21.41
CA VAL A 159 -27.02 -34.85 20.43
C VAL A 159 -25.60 -34.64 19.88
N GLY A 160 -24.63 -35.24 20.57
CA GLY A 160 -23.21 -35.29 20.14
C GLY A 160 -22.31 -34.21 20.75
N ASP A 161 -21.02 -34.54 20.83
CA ASP A 161 -19.91 -33.85 21.52
C ASP A 161 -19.81 -32.34 21.18
N GLY A 162 -20.60 -31.53 21.88
CA GLY A 162 -20.87 -30.12 21.61
C GLY A 162 -19.85 -29.13 22.16
N ARG A 163 -18.70 -29.56 22.71
CA ARG A 163 -17.65 -28.63 23.16
C ARG A 163 -16.80 -28.03 22.02
N GLN A 164 -16.80 -28.64 20.82
CA GLN A 164 -16.03 -28.11 19.68
C GLN A 164 -16.73 -26.95 18.94
N ARG A 165 -18.07 -26.88 18.90
CA ARG A 165 -18.78 -25.93 18.00
C ARG A 165 -18.88 -24.50 18.52
N SER A 166 -19.03 -24.28 19.83
CA SER A 166 -19.19 -22.93 20.39
C SER A 166 -17.93 -22.06 20.18
N PHE A 167 -16.75 -22.69 20.19
CA PHE A 167 -15.48 -22.03 19.85
C PHE A 167 -15.35 -21.69 18.36
N GLU A 168 -15.87 -22.53 17.46
CA GLU A 168 -15.84 -22.29 16.02
C GLU A 168 -16.79 -21.15 15.58
N ILE A 169 -17.96 -21.05 16.22
CA ILE A 169 -18.90 -19.94 16.00
C ILE A 169 -18.25 -18.60 16.43
N TYR A 170 -17.59 -18.57 17.59
CA TYR A 170 -16.86 -17.38 18.07
C TYR A 170 -15.69 -16.99 17.15
N ARG A 171 -14.95 -17.97 16.61
CA ARG A 171 -13.83 -17.75 15.67
C ARG A 171 -14.32 -17.14 14.36
N THR A 172 -15.44 -17.64 13.84
CA THR A 172 -16.06 -17.14 12.61
C THR A 172 -16.58 -15.71 12.79
N LYS A 173 -17.18 -15.38 13.94
CA LYS A 173 -17.68 -14.03 14.24
C LYS A 173 -16.56 -13.00 14.40
N ARG A 174 -15.42 -13.36 15.01
CA ARG A 174 -14.24 -12.47 15.10
C ARG A 174 -13.64 -12.16 13.73
N GLN A 175 -13.71 -13.12 12.79
CA GLN A 175 -13.29 -12.92 11.41
C GLN A 175 -14.26 -12.04 10.59
N MET A 176 -15.56 -12.07 10.88
CA MET A 176 -16.56 -11.32 10.12
C MET A 176 -16.83 -9.90 10.67
N CYS A 177 -16.79 -9.71 11.99
CA CYS A 177 -17.10 -8.42 12.61
C CYS A 177 -15.88 -7.51 12.86
N GLY A 178 -14.65 -8.03 12.73
CA GLY A 178 -13.42 -7.26 12.98
C GLY A 178 -13.01 -6.26 11.88
N ASN A 179 -13.71 -6.26 10.74
CA ASN A 179 -13.40 -5.42 9.58
C ASN A 179 -14.46 -4.33 9.30
N ALA A 180 -15.29 -4.00 10.27
CA ALA A 180 -16.23 -2.88 10.20
C ALA A 180 -15.75 -1.75 11.14
N GLN A 181 -14.78 -0.98 10.67
CA GLN A 181 -14.58 0.42 11.04
C GLN A 181 -14.64 1.24 9.75
#